data_AF-A0AAV6KVK0-F1
#
_entry.id   AF-A0AAV6KVK0-F1
#
_cell.length_a   1.000
_cell.length_b   1.000
_cell.length_c   1.000
_cell.angle_alpha   90.00
_cell.angle_beta   90.00
_cell.angle_gamma   90.00
#
_symmetry.space_group_name_H-M   'P 1'
#
loop_
_entity.id
_entity.type
_entity.pdbx_description
1 polymer ?
#
loop_
_entity_poly.entity_id
_entity_poly.type
_entity_poly.pdbx_seq_one_letter_code
_entity_poly.pdbx_strand_id
1 'polypeptide(L)'
;MARERGKLVYMVYRALSYGLSPMVHLHLRWRRVRGLEHPLRWLERLGRPSLPRPAGPLIWFHAVSLGEGIAAIPVIKCCIERRPDINILMTTTTLSAFTVIENQLPSGVIYQFAPLDIPASVDTFLGHWKPNAIMLMESELWPNLIIGASKSGIALVLLNARMSAKSFNSWSGPLLLPLASLMLSKFSLISPLSTMQALRFQLLQAPPFIINFSGDLKYATETFDLSDVDKRSIEDLRVQLESRRVWMASSIHRGEEEVILGVHKVLNQVHPDVVTIVVPRNPLHGQEIAQALQKEGVSVALRSRDDKLMPGTNIYVVDTLGELRYFYRLTPIAVIGGSFFPDLTGHNISEAAAAGCAVLTGHHVGHFAHMVQEMRRLNPLSVLQVSGKLELEKALGELFRNSTVLEARHRKAAAYKAKATTPTPHHSRHHPTHSRQPSPALNQPPPFTPTQGLSTTADPTPASGDHCSASDDQSPASSDPLLPYPSSGDPSSALPASGDPSQPLVGATQIRPAPAGPSQPLVGATQTSPPVVRPPASLAAPLAQPPATLAAGRQSPASSPVPSGKLLAAGSSICCCFQWFRSLFLLLSSKRMI
;
A
#
# COMPACT_ATOMS: atom_id res chain seq x y z
N MET A 1 22.02 31.62 -1.99
CA MET A 1 20.61 32.02 -2.24
C MET A 1 19.57 30.98 -1.82
N ALA A 2 19.31 29.89 -2.56
CA ALA A 2 18.16 29.01 -2.31
C ALA A 2 18.12 28.40 -0.88
N ARG A 3 19.25 27.88 -0.40
CA ARG A 3 19.40 27.34 0.96
C ARG A 3 19.18 28.38 2.07
N GLU A 4 19.46 29.65 1.81
CA GLU A 4 19.23 30.75 2.78
C GLU A 4 17.77 31.18 2.79
N ARG A 5 17.13 31.25 1.62
CA ARG A 5 15.67 31.44 1.52
C ARG A 5 14.93 30.32 2.27
N GLY A 6 15.34 29.06 2.10
CA GLY A 6 14.81 27.93 2.85
C GLY A 6 14.99 28.07 4.37
N LYS A 7 16.17 28.52 4.83
CA LYS A 7 16.41 28.82 6.26
C LYS A 7 15.52 29.94 6.77
N LEU A 8 15.32 31.01 5.98
CA LEU A 8 14.46 32.14 6.36
C LEU A 8 13.00 31.70 6.50
N VAL A 9 12.46 30.97 5.52
CA VAL A 9 11.09 30.43 5.57
C VAL A 9 10.94 29.46 6.75
N TYR A 10 11.96 28.63 7.04
CA TYR A 10 11.98 27.80 8.25
C TYR A 10 11.99 28.64 9.56
N MET A 11 12.77 29.71 9.65
CA MET A 11 12.79 30.56 10.84
C MET A 11 11.44 31.26 11.06
N VAL A 12 10.80 31.73 10.00
CA VAL A 12 9.43 32.27 10.04
C VAL A 12 8.44 31.20 10.52
N TYR A 13 8.48 30.00 9.93
CA TYR A 13 7.64 28.88 10.38
C TYR A 13 7.86 28.52 11.85
N ARG A 14 9.12 28.46 12.30
CA ARG A 14 9.52 28.16 13.69
C ARG A 14 9.04 29.23 14.66
N ALA A 15 9.13 30.51 14.28
CA ALA A 15 8.63 31.63 15.09
C ALA A 15 7.09 31.64 15.18
N LEU A 16 6.40 31.42 14.06
CA LEU A 16 4.93 31.36 14.02
C LEU A 16 4.38 30.15 14.81
N SER A 17 4.96 28.96 14.63
CA SER A 17 4.57 27.76 15.39
C SER A 17 4.87 27.88 16.89
N TYR A 18 5.93 28.59 17.29
CA TYR A 18 6.18 28.94 18.68
C TYR A 18 5.15 29.95 19.22
N GLY A 19 4.88 31.05 18.50
CA GLY A 19 3.92 32.07 18.91
C GLY A 19 2.48 31.56 19.01
N LEU A 20 2.08 30.65 18.13
CA LEU A 20 0.76 30.00 18.16
C LEU A 20 0.66 28.88 19.22
N SER A 21 1.75 28.50 19.89
CA SER A 21 1.73 27.38 20.83
C SER A 21 0.69 27.49 21.96
N PRO A 22 0.39 28.66 22.58
CA PRO A 22 -0.65 28.75 23.60
C PRO A 22 -2.05 28.43 23.06
N MET A 23 -2.35 28.88 21.83
CA MET A 23 -3.61 28.57 21.15
C MET A 23 -3.71 27.08 20.82
N VAL A 24 -2.62 26.45 20.40
CA VAL A 24 -2.58 25.01 20.11
C VAL A 24 -2.72 24.18 21.40
N HIS A 25 -2.12 24.61 22.51
CA HIS A 25 -2.35 23.99 23.82
C HIS A 25 -3.82 24.08 24.26
N LEU A 26 -4.48 25.23 24.05
CA LEU A 26 -5.90 25.42 24.35
C LEU A 26 -6.79 24.54 23.43
N HIS A 27 -6.49 24.50 22.13
CA HIS A 27 -7.18 23.64 21.17
C HIS A 27 -7.05 22.15 21.54
N LEU A 28 -5.87 21.71 21.98
CA LEU A 28 -5.65 20.33 22.42
C LEU A 28 -6.44 19.99 23.69
N ARG A 29 -6.53 20.92 24.65
CA ARG A 29 -7.40 20.77 25.83
C ARG A 29 -8.88 20.67 25.43
N TRP A 30 -9.34 21.50 24.48
CA TRP A 30 -10.71 21.42 23.96
C TRP A 30 -10.98 20.09 23.24
N ARG A 31 -10.05 19.60 22.41
CA ARG A 31 -10.15 18.27 21.78
C ARG A 31 -10.25 17.13 22.80
N ARG A 32 -9.48 17.20 23.90
CA ARG A 32 -9.59 16.26 25.04
C ARG A 32 -10.99 16.28 25.67
N VAL A 33 -11.57 17.45 25.93
CA VAL A 33 -12.94 17.57 26.47
C VAL A 33 -13.98 16.98 25.52
N ARG A 34 -13.75 17.04 24.20
CA ARG A 34 -14.60 16.40 23.18
C ARG A 34 -14.33 14.91 22.93
N GLY A 35 -13.47 14.26 23.73
CA GLY A 35 -13.13 12.83 23.57
C GLY A 35 -12.28 12.51 22.32
N LEU A 36 -11.69 13.51 21.67
CA LEU A 36 -10.88 13.34 20.45
C LEU A 36 -9.40 13.05 20.74
N GLU A 37 -8.99 13.05 22.01
CA GLU A 37 -7.63 12.77 22.49
C GLU A 37 -7.67 11.78 23.66
N HIS A 38 -6.61 10.99 23.84
CA HIS A 38 -6.56 10.01 24.93
C HIS A 38 -6.60 10.67 26.32
N PRO A 39 -7.50 10.27 27.23
CA PRO A 39 -7.80 11.01 28.47
C PRO A 39 -6.58 11.22 29.37
N LEU A 40 -5.67 10.24 29.40
CA LEU A 40 -4.45 10.24 30.22
C LEU A 40 -3.17 10.60 29.44
N ARG A 41 -3.14 10.35 28.12
CA ARG A 41 -1.89 10.35 27.31
C ARG A 41 -1.77 11.53 26.35
N TRP A 42 -2.77 12.40 26.26
CA TRP A 42 -2.78 13.60 25.40
C TRP A 42 -1.54 14.52 25.58
N LEU A 43 -0.86 14.49 26.74
CA LEU A 43 0.36 15.25 26.98
C LEU A 43 1.56 14.81 26.13
N GLU A 44 1.58 13.57 25.62
CA GLU A 44 2.62 13.07 24.71
C GLU A 44 2.72 13.94 23.45
N ARG A 45 1.58 14.45 22.98
CA ARG A 45 1.49 15.39 21.85
C ARG A 45 2.17 16.74 22.12
N LEU A 46 2.44 17.05 23.38
CA LEU A 46 3.19 18.22 23.82
C LEU A 46 4.67 17.90 24.07
N GLY A 47 5.17 16.77 23.55
CA GLY A 47 6.54 16.31 23.76
C GLY A 47 6.81 15.77 25.16
N ARG A 48 5.78 15.44 25.94
CA ARG A 48 5.90 14.89 27.31
C ARG A 48 5.64 13.38 27.29
N PRO A 49 6.68 12.54 27.09
CA PRO A 49 6.51 11.09 27.00
C PRO A 49 5.97 10.50 28.31
N SER A 50 5.12 9.49 28.20
CA SER A 50 4.61 8.73 29.34
C SER A 50 5.52 7.56 29.75
N LEU A 51 6.47 7.17 28.87
CA LEU A 51 7.31 5.99 29.03
C LEU A 51 8.80 6.37 29.11
N PRO A 52 9.60 5.66 29.93
CA PRO A 52 11.04 5.87 30.01
C PRO A 52 11.71 5.49 28.68
N ARG A 53 12.78 6.20 28.33
CA ARG A 53 13.63 5.83 27.18
C ARG A 53 14.46 4.59 27.56
N PRO A 54 14.38 3.47 26.84
CA PRO A 54 15.25 2.33 27.07
C PRO A 54 16.69 2.66 26.68
N ALA A 55 17.64 1.90 27.25
CA ALA A 55 19.05 1.97 26.88
C ALA A 55 19.31 1.34 25.50
N GLY A 56 20.39 1.78 24.84
CA GLY A 56 20.80 1.26 23.53
C GLY A 56 20.18 2.00 22.33
N PRO A 57 20.39 1.46 21.11
CA PRO A 57 19.91 2.07 19.88
C PRO A 57 18.37 2.17 19.86
N LEU A 58 17.84 3.21 19.22
CA LEU A 58 16.41 3.40 19.05
C LEU A 58 16.07 3.89 17.64
N ILE A 59 15.15 3.21 16.96
CA ILE A 59 14.58 3.68 15.68
C ILE A 59 13.15 4.15 15.93
N TRP A 60 12.83 5.35 15.48
CA TRP A 60 11.48 5.92 15.56
C TRP A 60 10.74 5.78 14.23
N PHE A 61 9.66 5.02 14.20
CA PHE A 61 8.69 5.01 13.10
C PHE A 61 7.54 5.98 13.39
N HIS A 62 7.19 6.81 12.40
CA HIS A 62 6.09 7.76 12.51
C HIS A 62 5.10 7.60 11.36
N ALA A 63 3.83 7.40 11.71
CA ALA A 63 2.70 7.32 10.80
C ALA A 63 1.58 8.24 11.29
N VAL A 64 1.08 9.14 10.46
CA VAL A 64 -0.02 10.03 10.85
C VAL A 64 -1.36 9.30 10.89
N SER A 65 -1.63 8.44 9.90
CA SER A 65 -2.88 7.69 9.78
C SER A 65 -2.78 6.20 10.15
N LEU A 66 -3.96 5.57 10.31
CA LEU A 66 -4.08 4.13 10.51
C LEU A 66 -3.43 3.34 9.35
N GLY A 67 -3.69 3.74 8.09
CA GLY A 67 -3.20 3.02 6.92
C GLY A 67 -1.67 3.04 6.80
N GLU A 68 -1.04 4.17 7.13
CA GLU A 68 0.43 4.28 7.22
C GLU A 68 0.99 3.42 8.35
N GLY A 69 0.32 3.39 9.51
CA GLY A 69 0.77 2.61 10.65
C GLY A 69 0.72 1.10 10.39
N ILE A 70 -0.36 0.61 9.77
CA ILE A 70 -0.46 -0.77 9.29
C ILE A 70 0.64 -1.10 8.28
N ALA A 71 0.95 -0.18 7.36
CA ALA A 71 2.05 -0.37 6.41
C ALA A 71 3.43 -0.40 7.09
N ALA A 72 3.64 0.30 8.21
CA ALA A 72 4.90 0.30 8.95
C ALA A 72 5.17 -1.01 9.72
N ILE A 73 4.13 -1.72 10.19
CA ILE A 73 4.25 -2.95 11.00
C ILE A 73 5.16 -4.02 10.35
N PRO A 74 5.04 -4.35 9.05
CA PRO A 74 5.98 -5.23 8.35
C PRO A 74 7.45 -4.88 8.51
N VAL A 75 7.81 -3.60 8.40
CA VAL A 75 9.20 -3.14 8.52
C VAL A 75 9.66 -3.24 9.97
N ILE A 76 8.79 -2.88 10.92
CA ILE A 76 9.06 -2.97 12.36
C ILE A 76 9.37 -4.41 12.77
N LYS A 77 8.56 -5.38 12.33
CA LYS A 77 8.78 -6.81 12.59
C LYS A 77 10.13 -7.29 12.03
N CYS A 78 10.39 -7.03 10.75
CA CYS A 78 11.66 -7.40 10.12
C CYS A 78 12.89 -6.71 10.76
N CYS A 79 12.73 -5.49 11.28
CA CYS A 79 13.74 -4.79 12.08
C CYS A 79 14.05 -5.53 13.39
N ILE A 80 13.03 -5.94 14.14
CA ILE A 80 13.20 -6.68 15.41
C ILE A 80 13.82 -8.05 15.15
N GLU A 81 13.34 -8.79 14.16
CA GLU A 81 13.85 -10.14 13.79
C GLU A 81 15.34 -10.11 13.43
N ARG A 82 15.78 -9.11 12.66
CA ARG A 82 17.17 -9.01 12.18
C ARG A 82 18.11 -8.30 13.15
N ARG A 83 17.58 -7.49 14.07
CA ARG A 83 18.33 -6.70 15.04
C ARG A 83 17.59 -6.66 16.39
N PRO A 84 17.58 -7.76 17.17
CA PRO A 84 16.91 -7.78 18.48
C PRO A 84 17.49 -6.80 19.51
N ASP A 85 18.65 -6.20 19.23
CA ASP A 85 19.33 -5.21 20.07
C ASP A 85 18.82 -3.77 19.90
N ILE A 86 17.93 -3.49 18.94
CA ILE A 86 17.39 -2.14 18.73
C ILE A 86 16.00 -2.00 19.35
N ASN A 87 15.79 -0.88 20.04
CA ASN A 87 14.47 -0.50 20.52
C ASN A 87 13.68 0.14 19.36
N ILE A 88 12.40 -0.21 19.23
CA ILE A 88 11.51 0.45 18.28
C ILE A 88 10.55 1.36 19.04
N LEU A 89 10.49 2.61 18.61
CA LEU A 89 9.44 3.56 18.97
C LEU A 89 8.51 3.73 17.77
N MET A 90 7.21 3.49 17.95
CA MET A 90 6.18 3.80 16.97
C MET A 90 5.36 4.99 17.47
N THR A 91 4.97 5.91 16.60
CA THR A 91 4.00 6.97 16.95
C THR A 91 2.93 7.21 15.91
N THR A 92 1.72 7.51 16.40
CA THR A 92 0.58 7.96 15.59
C THR A 92 -0.05 9.26 16.10
N THR A 93 -0.92 9.89 15.29
CA THR A 93 -1.52 11.18 15.64
C THR A 93 -3.00 11.11 16.05
N THR A 94 -3.73 10.06 15.69
CA THR A 94 -5.18 9.96 15.96
C THR A 94 -5.48 8.87 16.99
N LEU A 95 -6.48 9.12 17.84
CA LEU A 95 -6.96 8.15 18.82
C LEU A 95 -7.47 6.86 18.14
N SER A 96 -8.08 6.97 16.97
CA SER A 96 -8.56 5.82 16.18
C SER A 96 -7.44 4.98 15.56
N ALA A 97 -6.32 5.59 15.16
CA ALA A 97 -5.13 4.83 14.75
C ALA A 97 -4.48 4.16 15.96
N PHE A 98 -4.45 4.85 17.11
CA PHE A 98 -3.90 4.33 18.35
C PHE A 98 -4.57 3.02 18.78
N THR A 99 -5.90 3.00 18.97
CA THR A 99 -6.63 1.82 19.47
C THR A 99 -6.56 0.60 18.55
N VAL A 100 -6.42 0.79 17.24
CA VAL A 100 -6.37 -0.31 16.26
C VAL A 100 -4.96 -0.87 16.08
N ILE A 101 -3.93 -0.02 16.15
CA ILE A 101 -2.52 -0.43 15.95
C ILE A 101 -1.91 -1.03 17.21
N GLU A 102 -2.33 -0.60 18.41
CA GLU A 102 -1.81 -1.11 19.69
C GLU A 102 -1.86 -2.64 19.77
N ASN A 103 -2.97 -3.24 19.33
CA ASN A 103 -3.18 -4.69 19.31
C ASN A 103 -2.46 -5.44 18.16
N GLN A 104 -1.78 -4.73 17.25
CA GLN A 104 -1.11 -5.32 16.07
C GLN A 104 0.41 -5.14 16.09
N LEU A 105 0.92 -4.32 17.00
CA LEU A 105 2.36 -4.12 17.17
C LEU A 105 3.01 -5.34 17.83
N PRO A 106 4.26 -5.68 17.44
CA PRO A 106 5.04 -6.70 18.13
C PRO A 106 5.28 -6.35 19.60
N SER A 107 5.43 -7.40 20.42
CA SER A 107 5.87 -7.24 21.82
C SER A 107 7.22 -6.50 21.87
N GLY A 108 7.36 -5.61 22.85
CA GLY A 108 8.56 -4.77 23.03
C GLY A 108 8.59 -3.47 22.21
N VAL A 109 7.63 -3.24 21.28
CA VAL A 109 7.54 -1.94 20.59
C VAL A 109 6.92 -0.90 21.52
N ILE A 110 7.64 0.21 21.72
CA ILE A 110 7.14 1.37 22.47
C ILE A 110 6.14 2.10 21.59
N TYR A 111 4.92 2.33 22.08
CA TYR A 111 3.87 3.02 21.32
C TYR A 111 3.29 4.21 22.09
N GLN A 112 3.22 5.37 21.44
CA GLN A 112 2.73 6.64 22.02
C GLN A 112 2.23 7.61 20.93
N PHE A 113 1.60 8.71 21.33
CA PHE A 113 1.23 9.77 20.40
C PHE A 113 2.45 10.59 19.92
N ALA A 114 2.42 10.99 18.65
CA ALA A 114 3.43 11.85 18.06
C ALA A 114 3.37 13.29 18.62
N PRO A 115 4.51 13.98 18.76
CA PRO A 115 4.52 15.38 19.17
C PRO A 115 3.91 16.25 18.07
N LEU A 116 3.24 17.33 18.46
CA LEU A 116 2.88 18.41 17.53
C LEU A 116 4.16 19.11 17.07
N ASP A 117 4.21 19.56 15.80
CA ASP A 117 5.38 20.20 15.19
C ASP A 117 5.59 21.66 15.63
N ILE A 118 5.60 21.85 16.95
CA ILE A 118 5.90 23.08 17.66
C ILE A 118 7.28 22.91 18.30
N PRO A 119 8.14 23.95 18.31
CA PRO A 119 9.52 23.84 18.80
C PRO A 119 9.65 23.17 20.16
N ALA A 120 8.92 23.64 21.17
CA ALA A 120 8.99 23.08 22.52
C ALA A 120 8.63 21.58 22.57
N SER A 121 7.59 21.15 21.84
CA SER A 121 7.15 19.76 21.80
C SER A 121 8.18 18.86 21.09
N VAL A 122 8.66 19.28 19.92
CA VAL A 122 9.63 18.52 19.12
C VAL A 122 10.98 18.45 19.82
N ASP A 123 11.49 19.59 20.31
CA ASP A 123 12.80 19.66 20.94
C ASP A 123 12.83 18.83 22.24
N THR A 124 11.75 18.83 23.03
CA THR A 124 11.62 17.94 24.22
C THR A 124 11.53 16.47 23.82
N PHE A 125 10.73 16.14 22.81
CA PHE A 125 10.55 14.77 22.34
C PHE A 125 11.86 14.16 21.82
N LEU A 126 12.58 14.88 20.95
CA LEU A 126 13.88 14.46 20.44
C LEU A 126 14.93 14.42 21.57
N GLY A 127 14.88 15.38 22.50
CA GLY A 127 15.75 15.44 23.68
C GLY A 127 15.60 14.24 24.63
N HIS A 128 14.39 13.69 24.79
CA HIS A 128 14.15 12.47 25.57
C HIS A 128 14.47 11.20 24.77
N TRP A 129 13.85 11.02 23.60
CA TRP A 129 13.93 9.76 22.85
C TRP A 129 15.26 9.55 22.12
N LYS A 130 15.96 10.63 21.75
CA LYS A 130 17.26 10.62 21.05
C LYS A 130 17.40 9.47 20.03
N PRO A 131 16.47 9.30 19.06
CA PRO A 131 16.53 8.19 18.12
C PRO A 131 17.80 8.26 17.27
N ASN A 132 18.31 7.11 16.84
CA ASN A 132 19.42 7.01 15.90
C ASN A 132 18.95 7.26 14.46
N ALA A 133 17.72 6.85 14.15
CA ALA A 133 17.06 7.08 12.86
C ALA A 133 15.56 7.31 13.05
N ILE A 134 14.96 8.10 12.16
CA ILE A 134 13.51 8.32 12.06
C ILE A 134 13.02 7.85 10.68
N MET A 135 12.06 6.95 10.69
CA MET A 135 11.33 6.41 9.55
C MET A 135 9.98 7.14 9.46
N LEU A 136 9.91 8.16 8.61
CA LEU A 136 8.69 8.90 8.32
C LEU A 136 7.91 8.17 7.23
N MET A 137 6.60 7.96 7.40
CA MET A 137 5.75 7.31 6.40
C MET A 137 5.20 8.31 5.37
N GLU A 138 4.91 7.84 4.16
CA GLU A 138 4.20 8.51 3.06
C GLU A 138 4.62 9.98 2.78
N SER A 139 3.99 10.98 3.39
CA SER A 139 4.08 12.41 3.01
C SER A 139 4.59 13.35 4.10
N GLU A 140 5.14 12.83 5.20
CA GLU A 140 5.30 13.56 6.45
C GLU A 140 6.46 14.57 6.49
N LEU A 141 6.25 15.70 5.82
CA LEU A 141 7.19 16.83 5.71
C LEU A 141 6.96 17.89 6.81
N TRP A 142 7.27 17.53 8.06
CA TRP A 142 7.14 18.40 9.24
C TRP A 142 8.42 19.23 9.49
N PRO A 143 8.40 20.58 9.37
CA PRO A 143 9.63 21.38 9.38
C PRO A 143 10.38 21.40 10.71
N ASN A 144 9.72 21.49 11.88
CA ASN A 144 10.44 21.51 13.15
C ASN A 144 11.07 20.13 13.44
N LEU A 145 10.36 19.04 13.19
CA LEU A 145 10.83 17.66 13.30
C LEU A 145 12.04 17.41 12.40
N ILE A 146 11.93 17.66 11.09
CA ILE A 146 12.99 17.37 10.11
C ILE A 146 14.25 18.18 10.42
N ILE A 147 14.12 19.49 10.65
CA ILE A 147 15.29 20.33 10.91
C ILE A 147 15.86 20.09 12.31
N GLY A 148 15.03 19.79 13.31
CA GLY A 148 15.45 19.44 14.68
C GLY A 148 16.20 18.11 14.74
N ALA A 149 15.69 17.08 14.06
CA ALA A 149 16.33 15.77 13.94
C ALA A 149 17.68 15.89 13.22
N SER A 150 17.72 16.57 12.07
CA SER A 150 18.96 16.79 11.32
C SER A 150 20.02 17.57 12.12
N LYS A 151 19.62 18.59 12.90
CA LYS A 151 20.52 19.30 13.82
C LYS A 151 21.07 18.41 14.93
N SER A 152 20.31 17.39 15.32
CA SER A 152 20.67 16.44 16.39
C SER A 152 21.49 15.23 15.89
N GLY A 153 21.92 15.24 14.62
CA GLY A 153 22.67 14.14 14.01
C GLY A 153 21.84 12.88 13.73
N ILE A 154 20.51 12.99 13.75
CA ILE A 154 19.59 11.86 13.62
C ILE A 154 19.35 11.59 12.13
N ALA A 155 19.51 10.34 11.69
CA ALA A 155 19.28 9.97 10.30
C ALA A 155 17.78 10.04 9.95
N LEU A 156 17.45 10.63 8.80
CA LEU A 156 16.07 10.83 8.34
C LEU A 156 15.79 10.00 7.10
N VAL A 157 14.67 9.28 7.12
CA VAL A 157 14.30 8.33 6.06
C VAL A 157 12.80 8.48 5.77
N LEU A 158 12.42 8.64 4.50
CA LEU A 158 11.01 8.75 4.07
C LEU A 158 10.58 7.49 3.33
N LEU A 159 9.57 6.78 3.86
CA LEU A 159 9.17 5.44 3.46
C LEU A 159 7.83 5.43 2.75
N ASN A 160 7.71 4.59 1.72
CA ASN A 160 6.55 4.53 0.84
C ASN A 160 6.16 5.92 0.30
N ALA A 161 7.18 6.71 -0.04
CA ALA A 161 7.07 8.16 -0.14
C ALA A 161 6.09 8.53 -1.25
N ARG A 162 5.02 9.24 -0.87
CA ARG A 162 3.98 9.70 -1.79
C ARG A 162 3.50 11.09 -1.40
N MET A 163 2.79 11.73 -2.30
CA MET A 163 2.34 13.10 -2.17
C MET A 163 1.20 13.33 -3.15
N SER A 164 0.08 13.90 -2.67
CA SER A 164 -1.05 14.26 -3.52
C SER A 164 -0.68 15.38 -4.50
N ALA A 165 -1.42 15.53 -5.61
CA ALA A 165 -1.22 16.66 -6.53
C ALA A 165 -1.40 18.02 -5.82
N LYS A 166 -2.38 18.14 -4.92
CA LYS A 166 -2.62 19.35 -4.11
C LYS A 166 -1.42 19.68 -3.21
N SER A 167 -0.89 18.67 -2.52
CA SER A 167 0.30 18.81 -1.65
C SER A 167 1.53 19.18 -2.47
N PHE A 168 1.73 18.55 -3.63
CA PHE A 168 2.83 18.87 -4.54
C PHE A 168 2.75 20.32 -5.04
N ASN A 169 1.59 20.76 -5.52
CA ASN A 169 1.38 22.14 -6.00
C ASN A 169 1.60 23.18 -4.88
N SER A 170 1.27 22.84 -3.64
CA SER A 170 1.55 23.70 -2.48
C SER A 170 3.06 23.79 -2.19
N TRP A 171 3.76 22.66 -2.17
CA TRP A 171 5.20 22.61 -1.91
C TRP A 171 6.07 23.13 -3.06
N SER A 172 5.61 23.05 -4.30
CA SER A 172 6.33 23.56 -5.48
C SER A 172 6.16 25.07 -5.70
N GLY A 173 5.22 25.71 -5.00
CA GLY A 173 5.05 27.15 -5.03
C GLY A 173 6.31 27.91 -4.58
N PRO A 174 6.61 29.09 -5.16
CA PRO A 174 7.91 29.77 -5.02
C PRO A 174 8.27 30.16 -3.57
N LEU A 175 7.27 30.32 -2.70
CA LEU A 175 7.46 30.60 -1.27
C LEU A 175 7.88 29.36 -0.46
N LEU A 176 7.34 28.18 -0.79
CA LEU A 176 7.54 26.94 -0.03
C LEU A 176 8.59 26.01 -0.62
N LEU A 177 8.87 26.09 -1.93
CA LEU A 177 9.89 25.29 -2.59
C LEU A 177 11.29 25.41 -1.95
N PRO A 178 11.77 26.60 -1.50
CA PRO A 178 13.03 26.70 -0.77
C PRO A 178 13.02 25.94 0.57
N LEU A 179 11.88 25.85 1.24
CA LEU A 179 11.72 25.07 2.47
C LEU A 179 11.64 23.56 2.17
N ALA A 180 10.87 23.16 1.17
CA ALA A 180 10.81 21.77 0.70
C ALA A 180 12.20 21.25 0.33
N SER A 181 12.93 21.99 -0.51
CA SER A 181 14.32 21.72 -0.90
C SER A 181 15.25 21.60 0.31
N LEU A 182 15.17 22.54 1.27
CA LEU A 182 15.96 22.48 2.50
C LEU A 182 15.64 21.23 3.34
N MET A 183 14.37 20.87 3.51
CA MET A 183 13.95 19.69 4.26
C MET A 183 14.37 18.39 3.55
N LEU A 184 14.13 18.28 2.25
CA LEU A 184 14.47 17.11 1.45
C LEU A 184 15.99 16.87 1.40
N SER A 185 16.80 17.94 1.45
CA SER A 185 18.27 17.83 1.63
C SER A 185 18.72 17.23 2.97
N LYS A 186 17.82 16.97 3.92
CA LYS A 186 18.12 16.36 5.23
C LYS A 186 17.87 14.87 5.30
N PHE A 187 17.19 14.31 4.31
CA PHE A 187 16.95 12.88 4.25
C PHE A 187 18.22 12.16 3.79
N SER A 188 18.53 11.06 4.47
CA SER A 188 19.54 10.09 4.06
C SER A 188 19.00 9.14 2.99
N LEU A 189 17.67 8.95 2.95
CA LEU A 189 16.98 8.06 2.02
C LEU A 189 15.50 8.49 1.84
N ILE A 190 15.02 8.45 0.60
CA ILE A 190 13.61 8.57 0.21
C ILE A 190 13.28 7.36 -0.64
N SER A 191 12.28 6.56 -0.22
CA SER A 191 11.82 5.39 -0.95
C SER A 191 10.42 5.63 -1.54
N PRO A 192 10.31 6.19 -2.76
CA PRO A 192 9.04 6.56 -3.35
C PRO A 192 8.19 5.36 -3.78
N LEU A 193 6.87 5.53 -3.67
CA LEU A 193 5.85 4.54 -4.06
C LEU A 193 5.89 4.21 -5.57
N SER A 194 6.22 5.17 -6.43
CA SER A 194 6.27 4.98 -7.88
C SER A 194 7.18 6.00 -8.57
N THR A 195 7.50 5.79 -9.85
CA THR A 195 8.29 6.73 -10.67
C THR A 195 7.67 8.12 -10.70
N MET A 196 6.34 8.23 -10.77
CA MET A 196 5.63 9.51 -10.70
C MET A 196 5.85 10.23 -9.36
N GLN A 197 5.93 9.49 -8.25
CA GLN A 197 6.26 10.07 -6.95
C GLN A 197 7.72 10.46 -6.85
N ALA A 198 8.65 9.67 -7.39
CA ALA A 198 10.06 10.03 -7.48
C ALA A 198 10.27 11.35 -8.23
N LEU A 199 9.62 11.53 -9.38
CA LEU A 199 9.65 12.76 -10.16
C LEU A 199 9.11 13.95 -9.37
N ARG A 200 8.00 13.79 -8.61
CA ARG A 200 7.49 14.84 -7.72
C ARG A 200 8.52 15.27 -6.66
N PHE A 201 9.21 14.33 -6.02
CA PHE A 201 10.26 14.68 -5.05
C PHE A 201 11.48 15.34 -5.72
N GLN A 202 11.88 14.91 -6.91
CA GLN A 202 12.96 15.56 -7.69
C GLN A 202 12.59 16.99 -8.11
N LEU A 203 11.34 17.24 -8.52
CA LEU A 203 10.83 18.59 -8.82
C LEU A 203 10.77 19.49 -7.57
N LEU A 204 10.61 18.91 -6.38
CA LEU A 204 10.81 19.60 -5.09
C LEU A 204 12.28 19.71 -4.65
N GLN A 205 13.23 19.39 -5.55
CA GLN A 205 14.68 19.46 -5.36
C GLN A 205 15.24 18.44 -4.34
N ALA A 206 14.58 17.29 -4.15
CA ALA A 206 15.23 16.16 -3.48
C ALA A 206 16.46 15.70 -4.27
N PRO A 207 17.64 15.51 -3.63
CA PRO A 207 18.82 15.02 -4.33
C PRO A 207 18.56 13.65 -4.98
N PRO A 208 18.93 13.42 -6.25
CA PRO A 208 18.57 12.18 -6.94
C PRO A 208 19.22 10.94 -6.32
N PHE A 209 20.41 11.09 -5.72
CA PHE A 209 21.17 9.99 -5.11
C PHE A 209 20.62 9.48 -3.77
N ILE A 210 19.64 10.16 -3.16
CA ILE A 210 18.93 9.65 -1.97
C ILE A 210 17.61 8.96 -2.32
N ILE A 211 17.23 8.90 -3.61
CA ILE A 211 15.94 8.34 -4.04
C ILE A 211 16.13 6.91 -4.54
N ASN A 212 15.70 5.92 -3.74
CA ASN A 212 15.84 4.49 -4.08
C ASN A 212 14.46 3.82 -4.17
N PHE A 213 14.19 3.13 -5.28
CA PHE A 213 12.96 2.36 -5.43
C PHE A 213 13.02 1.06 -4.64
N SER A 214 11.98 0.82 -3.82
CA SER A 214 11.97 -0.34 -2.89
C SER A 214 10.60 -1.03 -2.78
N GLY A 215 9.66 -0.74 -3.69
CA GLY A 215 8.29 -1.27 -3.73
C GLY A 215 7.26 -0.51 -2.87
N ASP A 216 5.97 -0.74 -3.09
CA ASP A 216 4.91 -0.30 -2.16
C ASP A 216 4.95 -1.19 -0.91
N LEU A 217 5.06 -0.55 0.25
CA LEU A 217 5.12 -1.24 1.53
C LEU A 217 3.80 -1.93 1.90
N LYS A 218 2.68 -1.57 1.27
CA LYS A 218 1.39 -2.29 1.39
C LYS A 218 1.48 -3.71 0.82
N TYR A 219 2.39 -3.95 -0.13
CA TYR A 219 2.65 -5.29 -0.70
C TYR A 219 3.81 -6.01 0.00
N ALA A 220 4.60 -5.32 0.83
CA ALA A 220 5.68 -5.91 1.63
C ALA A 220 5.18 -6.77 2.82
N THR A 221 3.91 -7.19 2.80
CA THR A 221 3.29 -7.98 3.86
C THR A 221 3.62 -9.47 3.77
N GLU A 222 4.39 -9.93 2.76
CA GLU A 222 4.65 -11.34 2.41
C GLU A 222 5.18 -12.24 3.55
N THR A 223 5.67 -11.70 4.67
CA THR A 223 6.33 -12.45 5.76
C THR A 223 5.60 -12.44 7.10
N PHE A 224 4.26 -12.48 7.13
CA PHE A 224 3.52 -12.75 8.36
C PHE A 224 2.63 -13.97 8.21
N ASP A 225 3.20 -15.09 8.64
CA ASP A 225 2.53 -16.34 8.93
C ASP A 225 1.23 -16.10 9.71
N LEU A 226 0.19 -16.77 9.23
CA LEU A 226 -1.00 -17.12 10.02
C LEU A 226 -0.61 -17.77 11.36
N SER A 227 -1.49 -17.70 12.37
CA SER A 227 -1.28 -18.55 13.55
C SER A 227 -1.29 -20.02 13.13
N ASP A 228 -0.66 -20.91 13.89
CA ASP A 228 -0.62 -22.32 13.50
C ASP A 228 -2.02 -22.97 13.46
N VAL A 229 -3.01 -22.36 14.12
CA VAL A 229 -4.44 -22.72 13.99
C VAL A 229 -4.98 -22.27 12.63
N ASP A 230 -4.80 -21.01 12.27
CA ASP A 230 -5.30 -20.48 11.00
C ASP A 230 -4.61 -21.17 9.79
N LYS A 231 -3.30 -21.46 9.89
CA LYS A 231 -2.56 -22.25 8.89
C LYS A 231 -3.20 -23.61 8.63
N ARG A 232 -3.57 -24.34 9.70
CA ARG A 232 -4.26 -25.63 9.58
C ARG A 232 -5.62 -25.47 8.91
N SER A 233 -6.42 -24.48 9.33
CA SER A 233 -7.74 -24.25 8.71
C SER A 233 -7.67 -23.92 7.21
N ILE A 234 -6.62 -23.21 6.75
CA ILE A 234 -6.38 -22.97 5.31
C ILE A 234 -5.95 -24.25 4.58
N GLU A 235 -5.14 -25.12 5.18
CA GLU A 235 -4.77 -26.40 4.56
C GLU A 235 -5.94 -27.40 4.56
N ASP A 236 -6.78 -27.41 5.59
CA ASP A 236 -8.03 -28.19 5.63
C ASP A 236 -9.01 -27.73 4.54
N LEU A 237 -9.13 -26.42 4.30
CA LEU A 237 -9.88 -25.87 3.17
C LEU A 237 -9.26 -26.25 1.83
N ARG A 238 -7.93 -26.28 1.72
CA ARG A 238 -7.23 -26.72 0.50
C ARG A 238 -7.58 -28.16 0.14
N VAL A 239 -7.56 -29.07 1.11
CA VAL A 239 -7.94 -30.49 0.91
C VAL A 239 -9.41 -30.60 0.50
N GLN A 240 -10.31 -29.81 1.09
CA GLN A 240 -11.74 -29.75 0.70
C GLN A 240 -11.98 -29.21 -0.72
N LEU A 241 -11.02 -28.44 -1.26
CA LEU A 241 -11.10 -27.78 -2.57
C LEU A 241 -10.34 -28.50 -3.68
N GLU A 242 -9.38 -29.38 -3.37
CA GLU A 242 -8.44 -29.97 -4.32
C GLU A 242 -9.11 -30.74 -5.48
N SER A 243 -10.23 -31.41 -5.21
CA SER A 243 -10.99 -32.16 -6.22
C SER A 243 -12.08 -31.36 -6.93
N ARG A 244 -12.20 -30.04 -6.68
CA ARG A 244 -13.33 -29.21 -7.13
C ARG A 244 -12.89 -28.11 -8.09
N ARG A 245 -13.78 -27.66 -8.97
CA ARG A 245 -13.53 -26.46 -9.81
C ARG A 245 -13.67 -25.17 -8.98
N VAL A 246 -12.55 -24.56 -8.62
CA VAL A 246 -12.54 -23.34 -7.80
C VAL A 246 -12.27 -22.08 -8.62
N TRP A 247 -13.02 -21.02 -8.34
CA TRP A 247 -12.63 -19.65 -8.67
C TRP A 247 -12.97 -18.71 -7.52
N MET A 248 -12.32 -17.54 -7.49
CA MET A 248 -12.49 -16.56 -6.41
C MET A 248 -12.90 -15.20 -6.97
N ALA A 249 -13.92 -14.61 -6.35
CA ALA A 249 -14.39 -13.26 -6.56
C ALA A 249 -13.98 -12.43 -5.34
N SER A 250 -13.08 -11.45 -5.51
CA SER A 250 -12.41 -10.80 -4.38
C SER A 250 -12.52 -9.27 -4.38
N SER A 251 -12.57 -8.69 -3.18
CA SER A 251 -12.83 -7.26 -2.96
C SER A 251 -14.15 -6.79 -3.60
N ILE A 252 -15.17 -7.64 -3.53
CA ILE A 252 -16.49 -7.43 -4.13
C ILE A 252 -17.25 -6.31 -3.40
N HIS A 253 -17.77 -5.34 -4.14
CA HIS A 253 -18.66 -4.30 -3.64
C HIS A 253 -20.14 -4.69 -3.74
N ARG A 254 -21.00 -3.99 -2.99
CA ARG A 254 -22.45 -4.14 -3.06
C ARG A 254 -22.95 -4.00 -4.51
N GLY A 255 -23.85 -4.90 -4.92
CA GLY A 255 -24.34 -5.04 -6.29
C GLY A 255 -23.45 -5.92 -7.19
N GLU A 256 -22.14 -6.05 -6.91
CA GLU A 256 -21.29 -6.93 -7.72
C GLU A 256 -21.57 -8.41 -7.39
N GLU A 257 -22.08 -8.73 -6.19
CA GLU A 257 -22.54 -10.06 -5.82
C GLU A 257 -23.58 -10.65 -6.78
N GLU A 258 -24.43 -9.83 -7.41
CA GLU A 258 -25.40 -10.27 -8.41
C GLU A 258 -24.72 -10.77 -9.70
N VAL A 259 -23.65 -10.09 -10.12
CA VAL A 259 -22.82 -10.50 -11.26
C VAL A 259 -22.13 -11.83 -10.95
N ILE A 260 -21.53 -11.94 -9.75
CA ILE A 260 -20.82 -13.13 -9.29
C ILE A 260 -21.76 -14.33 -9.16
N LEU A 261 -22.91 -14.18 -8.51
CA LEU A 261 -23.95 -15.20 -8.40
C LEU A 261 -24.49 -15.59 -9.79
N GLY A 262 -24.74 -14.59 -10.64
CA GLY A 262 -25.24 -14.81 -11.99
C GLY A 262 -24.33 -15.69 -12.84
N VAL A 263 -23.01 -15.52 -12.71
CA VAL A 263 -22.01 -16.38 -13.37
C VAL A 263 -21.89 -17.74 -12.66
N HIS A 264 -21.90 -17.77 -11.32
CA HIS A 264 -21.87 -19.01 -10.54
C HIS A 264 -23.02 -19.95 -10.94
N LYS A 265 -24.26 -19.46 -11.03
CA LYS A 265 -25.44 -20.25 -11.41
C LYS A 265 -25.28 -20.93 -12.77
N VAL A 266 -24.65 -20.27 -13.75
CA VAL A 266 -24.40 -20.86 -15.09
C VAL A 266 -23.26 -21.87 -15.05
N LEU A 267 -22.14 -21.54 -14.38
CA LEU A 267 -21.02 -22.48 -14.23
C LEU A 267 -21.43 -23.76 -13.50
N ASN A 268 -22.31 -23.65 -12.49
CA ASN A 268 -22.83 -24.78 -11.73
C ASN A 268 -23.70 -25.76 -12.55
N GLN A 269 -24.31 -25.30 -13.66
CA GLN A 269 -25.04 -26.19 -14.58
C GLN A 269 -24.10 -27.07 -15.40
N VAL A 270 -22.86 -26.61 -15.64
CA VAL A 270 -21.83 -27.32 -16.43
C VAL A 270 -20.86 -28.09 -15.53
N HIS A 271 -20.63 -27.58 -14.32
CA HIS A 271 -19.71 -28.10 -13.31
C HIS A 271 -20.41 -28.09 -11.94
N PRO A 272 -21.22 -29.12 -11.60
CA PRO A 272 -22.00 -29.15 -10.35
C PRO A 272 -21.15 -29.15 -9.06
N ASP A 273 -19.86 -29.45 -9.20
CA ASP A 273 -18.85 -29.39 -8.15
C ASP A 273 -18.21 -28.01 -7.98
N VAL A 274 -18.57 -27.00 -8.78
CA VAL A 274 -17.92 -25.68 -8.75
C VAL A 274 -18.03 -25.00 -7.38
N VAL A 275 -16.95 -24.38 -6.93
CA VAL A 275 -16.90 -23.52 -5.74
C VAL A 275 -16.55 -22.10 -6.16
N THR A 276 -17.35 -21.14 -5.70
CA THR A 276 -16.99 -19.72 -5.77
C THR A 276 -16.63 -19.22 -4.38
N ILE A 277 -15.37 -18.82 -4.19
CA ILE A 277 -14.91 -18.11 -3.00
C ILE A 277 -15.27 -16.63 -3.19
N VAL A 278 -16.10 -16.06 -2.32
CA VAL A 278 -16.53 -14.66 -2.37
C VAL A 278 -15.91 -13.90 -1.21
N VAL A 279 -15.06 -12.91 -1.50
CA VAL A 279 -14.42 -12.05 -0.49
C VAL A 279 -14.96 -10.63 -0.66
N PRO A 280 -15.90 -10.18 0.19
CA PRO A 280 -16.41 -8.81 0.14
C PRO A 280 -15.33 -7.78 0.48
N ARG A 281 -15.46 -6.56 -0.07
CA ARG A 281 -14.54 -5.47 0.22
C ARG A 281 -14.62 -5.00 1.68
N ASN A 282 -15.81 -5.11 2.28
CA ASN A 282 -16.06 -4.90 3.70
C ASN A 282 -16.55 -6.21 4.34
N PRO A 283 -15.73 -6.91 5.12
CA PRO A 283 -16.10 -8.16 5.78
C PRO A 283 -17.35 -8.09 6.65
N LEU A 284 -17.69 -6.91 7.21
CA LEU A 284 -18.92 -6.71 7.99
C LEU A 284 -20.20 -7.00 7.20
N HIS A 285 -20.18 -6.92 5.87
CA HIS A 285 -21.33 -7.22 5.01
C HIS A 285 -21.39 -8.71 4.61
N GLY A 286 -20.40 -9.53 5.00
CA GLY A 286 -20.31 -10.92 4.57
C GLY A 286 -21.50 -11.78 4.97
N GLN A 287 -22.05 -11.58 6.18
CA GLN A 287 -23.26 -12.27 6.61
C GLN A 287 -24.50 -11.81 5.81
N GLU A 288 -24.63 -10.52 5.48
CA GLU A 288 -25.74 -10.02 4.65
C GLU A 288 -25.68 -10.60 3.24
N ILE A 289 -24.48 -10.63 2.64
CA ILE A 289 -24.23 -11.24 1.33
C ILE A 289 -24.55 -12.74 1.37
N ALA A 290 -24.07 -13.48 2.38
CA ALA A 290 -24.38 -14.90 2.51
C ALA A 290 -25.89 -15.16 2.61
N GLN A 291 -26.63 -14.35 3.37
CA GLN A 291 -28.10 -14.45 3.46
C GLN A 291 -28.80 -14.11 2.14
N ALA A 292 -28.32 -13.12 1.39
CA ALA A 292 -28.86 -12.78 0.07
C ALA A 292 -28.65 -13.93 -0.93
N LEU A 293 -27.46 -14.51 -0.94
CA LEU A 293 -27.11 -15.67 -1.78
C LEU A 293 -27.92 -16.92 -1.37
N GLN A 294 -28.14 -17.18 -0.08
CA GLN A 294 -28.96 -18.31 0.37
C GLN A 294 -30.42 -18.19 -0.08
N LYS A 295 -31.01 -16.97 -0.06
CA LYS A 295 -32.37 -16.72 -0.60
C LYS A 295 -32.49 -17.02 -2.10
N GLU A 296 -31.39 -16.88 -2.83
CA GLU A 296 -31.27 -17.19 -4.25
C GLU A 296 -31.09 -18.69 -4.56
N GLY A 297 -31.19 -19.56 -3.55
CA GLY A 297 -31.22 -21.01 -3.70
C GLY A 297 -29.86 -21.70 -3.77
N VAL A 298 -28.77 -21.01 -3.42
CA VAL A 298 -27.42 -21.60 -3.38
C VAL A 298 -26.97 -21.88 -1.94
N SER A 299 -26.22 -22.98 -1.76
CA SER A 299 -25.65 -23.35 -0.46
C SER A 299 -24.37 -22.55 -0.19
N VAL A 300 -24.34 -21.86 0.95
CA VAL A 300 -23.29 -20.92 1.34
C VAL A 300 -22.75 -21.24 2.73
N ALA A 301 -21.43 -21.28 2.85
CA ALA A 301 -20.68 -21.38 4.11
C ALA A 301 -19.89 -20.08 4.38
N LEU A 302 -19.68 -19.71 5.66
CA LEU A 302 -18.96 -18.50 6.09
C LEU A 302 -17.63 -18.83 6.78
N ARG A 303 -16.61 -18.03 6.51
CA ARG A 303 -15.28 -18.15 7.15
C ARG A 303 -15.33 -17.83 8.65
N SER A 304 -16.05 -16.77 9.05
CA SER A 304 -16.13 -16.33 10.46
C SER A 304 -16.76 -17.36 11.42
N ARG A 305 -17.49 -18.34 10.87
CA ARG A 305 -18.16 -19.42 11.60
C ARG A 305 -17.38 -20.73 11.63
N ASP A 306 -16.26 -20.79 10.91
CA ASP A 306 -15.52 -22.02 10.60
C ASP A 306 -16.41 -23.09 9.93
N ASP A 307 -17.36 -22.65 9.08
CA ASP A 307 -18.26 -23.54 8.34
C ASP A 307 -17.46 -24.43 7.37
N LYS A 308 -17.72 -25.74 7.38
CA LYS A 308 -17.07 -26.70 6.49
C LYS A 308 -17.74 -26.74 5.10
N LEU A 309 -16.95 -27.02 4.07
CA LEU A 309 -17.44 -27.22 2.70
C LEU A 309 -18.05 -28.62 2.56
N MET A 310 -19.31 -28.75 2.96
CA MET A 310 -20.08 -29.98 2.80
C MET A 310 -20.38 -30.28 1.32
N PRO A 311 -20.69 -31.54 0.95
CA PRO A 311 -21.19 -31.87 -0.38
C PRO A 311 -22.41 -30.99 -0.74
N GLY A 312 -22.34 -30.29 -1.86
CA GLY A 312 -23.36 -29.32 -2.30
C GLY A 312 -23.18 -27.89 -1.78
N THR A 313 -22.22 -27.60 -0.89
CA THR A 313 -21.80 -26.22 -0.59
C THR A 313 -21.01 -25.68 -1.77
N ASN A 314 -21.55 -24.66 -2.45
CA ASN A 314 -21.02 -24.19 -3.74
C ASN A 314 -20.55 -22.72 -3.69
N ILE A 315 -20.86 -21.98 -2.63
CA ILE A 315 -20.26 -20.67 -2.33
C ILE A 315 -19.62 -20.66 -0.94
N TYR A 316 -18.44 -20.06 -0.83
CA TYR A 316 -17.75 -19.82 0.43
C TYR A 316 -17.49 -18.32 0.62
N VAL A 317 -18.07 -17.70 1.64
CA VAL A 317 -17.93 -16.27 1.91
C VAL A 317 -16.82 -16.03 2.94
N VAL A 318 -15.80 -15.27 2.56
CA VAL A 318 -14.66 -14.92 3.43
C VAL A 318 -14.93 -13.57 4.09
N ASP A 319 -15.62 -13.61 5.21
CA ASP A 319 -16.06 -12.46 6.00
C ASP A 319 -15.10 -12.10 7.16
N THR A 320 -13.81 -12.36 6.95
CA THR A 320 -12.71 -12.06 7.90
C THR A 320 -11.69 -11.08 7.30
N LEU A 321 -10.84 -10.50 8.15
CA LEU A 321 -9.80 -9.53 7.75
C LEU A 321 -8.40 -10.15 7.74
N GLY A 322 -7.56 -9.74 6.79
CA GLY A 322 -6.13 -10.08 6.75
C GLY A 322 -5.76 -11.38 6.04
N GLU A 323 -6.72 -12.28 5.82
CA GLU A 323 -6.48 -13.63 5.27
C GLU A 323 -6.44 -13.71 3.72
N LEU A 324 -6.83 -12.64 3.00
CA LEU A 324 -7.06 -12.62 1.55
C LEU A 324 -5.97 -13.32 0.70
N ARG A 325 -4.69 -13.11 1.03
CA ARG A 325 -3.54 -13.71 0.31
C ARG A 325 -3.54 -15.24 0.34
N TYR A 326 -4.06 -15.84 1.41
CA TYR A 326 -4.09 -17.28 1.61
C TYR A 326 -5.16 -17.90 0.73
N PHE A 327 -6.32 -17.24 0.61
CA PHE A 327 -7.37 -17.62 -0.32
C PHE A 327 -6.94 -17.53 -1.80
N TYR A 328 -6.11 -16.56 -2.18
CA TYR A 328 -5.51 -16.58 -3.54
C TYR A 328 -4.66 -17.82 -3.82
N ARG A 329 -4.06 -18.46 -2.79
CA ARG A 329 -3.32 -19.74 -2.96
C ARG A 329 -4.23 -20.96 -3.05
N LEU A 330 -5.51 -20.83 -2.70
CA LEU A 330 -6.52 -21.89 -2.80
C LEU A 330 -7.27 -21.90 -4.14
N THR A 331 -7.00 -20.93 -5.04
CA THR A 331 -7.76 -20.76 -6.29
C THR A 331 -6.86 -20.56 -7.52
N PRO A 332 -7.12 -21.27 -8.63
CA PRO A 332 -6.41 -21.04 -9.89
C PRO A 332 -6.87 -19.76 -10.60
N ILE A 333 -8.04 -19.20 -10.27
CA ILE A 333 -8.62 -18.03 -10.96
C ILE A 333 -9.11 -17.00 -9.95
N ALA A 334 -8.72 -15.74 -10.15
CA ALA A 334 -9.06 -14.63 -9.29
C ALA A 334 -9.68 -13.48 -10.09
N VAL A 335 -10.94 -13.19 -9.79
CA VAL A 335 -11.71 -12.06 -10.30
C VAL A 335 -11.63 -10.95 -9.26
N ILE A 336 -11.14 -9.78 -9.65
CA ILE A 336 -10.95 -8.63 -8.76
C ILE A 336 -12.10 -7.64 -8.99
N GLY A 337 -12.97 -7.52 -7.99
CA GLY A 337 -14.12 -6.60 -7.99
C GLY A 337 -13.72 -5.15 -7.76
N GLY A 338 -14.69 -4.35 -7.32
CA GLY A 338 -14.60 -2.90 -7.33
C GLY A 338 -14.46 -2.35 -8.75
N SER A 339 -14.91 -3.07 -9.77
CA SER A 339 -14.44 -2.88 -11.16
C SER A 339 -15.51 -3.11 -12.22
N PHE A 340 -16.66 -3.67 -11.87
CA PHE A 340 -17.75 -3.96 -12.82
C PHE A 340 -18.75 -2.80 -13.01
N PHE A 341 -18.76 -1.79 -12.14
CA PHE A 341 -19.64 -0.62 -12.25
C PHE A 341 -18.88 0.71 -12.36
N PRO A 342 -19.44 1.75 -13.04
CA PRO A 342 -18.72 2.99 -13.34
C PRO A 342 -18.32 3.87 -12.14
N ASP A 343 -19.01 3.73 -11.01
CA ASP A 343 -18.75 4.43 -9.75
C ASP A 343 -17.60 3.80 -8.94
N LEU A 344 -17.13 2.62 -9.33
CA LEU A 344 -16.07 1.88 -8.66
C LEU A 344 -14.69 2.16 -9.33
N THR A 345 -13.59 1.87 -8.62
CA THR A 345 -12.24 2.38 -8.98
C THR A 345 -11.13 1.32 -8.96
N GLY A 346 -11.50 0.05 -9.00
CA GLY A 346 -10.64 -1.14 -8.95
C GLY A 346 -10.10 -1.45 -7.55
N HIS A 347 -9.56 -2.67 -7.41
CA HIS A 347 -8.71 -3.07 -6.28
C HIS A 347 -7.38 -3.64 -6.78
N ASN A 348 -6.51 -3.95 -5.82
CA ASN A 348 -5.18 -4.47 -6.11
C ASN A 348 -5.23 -5.84 -6.80
N ILE A 349 -4.67 -5.92 -8.00
CA ILE A 349 -4.54 -7.15 -8.78
C ILE A 349 -3.22 -7.90 -8.53
N SER A 350 -2.23 -7.24 -7.90
CA SER A 350 -0.87 -7.77 -7.77
C SER A 350 -0.76 -8.97 -6.82
N GLU A 351 -1.59 -9.05 -5.77
CA GLU A 351 -1.59 -10.17 -4.83
C GLU A 351 -2.06 -11.47 -5.50
N ALA A 352 -3.13 -11.40 -6.30
CA ALA A 352 -3.60 -12.52 -7.11
C ALA A 352 -2.55 -12.96 -8.15
N ALA A 353 -1.93 -11.99 -8.84
CA ALA A 353 -0.86 -12.27 -9.80
C ALA A 353 0.37 -12.91 -9.13
N ALA A 354 0.75 -12.46 -7.92
CA ALA A 354 1.85 -12.98 -7.14
C ALA A 354 1.59 -14.39 -6.58
N ALA A 355 0.33 -14.72 -6.29
CA ALA A 355 -0.11 -16.07 -5.93
C ALA A 355 -0.16 -17.03 -7.14
N GLY A 356 -0.02 -16.52 -8.36
CA GLY A 356 -0.05 -17.30 -9.60
C GLY A 356 -1.45 -17.48 -10.20
N CYS A 357 -2.49 -16.81 -9.69
CA CYS A 357 -3.84 -16.92 -10.23
C CYS A 357 -3.91 -16.38 -11.67
N ALA A 358 -4.86 -16.89 -12.46
CA ALA A 358 -5.30 -16.19 -13.67
C ALA A 358 -6.15 -14.99 -13.23
N VAL A 359 -5.65 -13.78 -13.52
CA VAL A 359 -6.26 -12.53 -13.05
C VAL A 359 -7.29 -11.99 -14.04
N LEU A 360 -8.52 -11.83 -13.57
CA LEU A 360 -9.62 -11.17 -14.27
C LEU A 360 -10.05 -9.94 -13.47
N THR A 361 -10.51 -8.88 -14.14
CA THR A 361 -11.07 -7.69 -13.51
C THR A 361 -12.05 -7.01 -14.45
N GLY A 362 -12.93 -6.16 -13.94
CA GLY A 362 -13.76 -5.29 -14.76
C GLY A 362 -12.96 -4.17 -15.46
N HIS A 363 -13.65 -3.30 -16.18
CA HIS A 363 -13.02 -2.17 -16.88
C HIS A 363 -12.77 -0.96 -15.98
N HIS A 364 -13.50 -0.81 -14.86
CA HIS A 364 -13.42 0.35 -13.97
C HIS A 364 -12.30 0.20 -12.94
N VAL A 365 -11.06 0.30 -13.40
CA VAL A 365 -9.84 0.00 -12.60
C VAL A 365 -9.15 1.23 -12.01
N GLY A 366 -9.69 2.44 -12.19
CA GLY A 366 -9.30 3.68 -11.53
C GLY A 366 -7.79 3.85 -11.29
N HIS A 367 -7.38 3.85 -10.01
CA HIS A 367 -5.98 4.04 -9.60
C HIS A 367 -5.03 2.92 -10.07
N PHE A 368 -5.57 1.74 -10.38
CA PHE A 368 -4.83 0.56 -10.86
C PHE A 368 -4.70 0.52 -12.38
N ALA A 369 -5.25 1.49 -13.13
CA ALA A 369 -5.16 1.53 -14.59
C ALA A 369 -3.72 1.41 -15.13
N HIS A 370 -2.75 2.07 -14.47
CA HIS A 370 -1.33 1.94 -14.83
C HIS A 370 -0.80 0.52 -14.62
N MET A 371 -1.17 -0.14 -13.51
CA MET A 371 -0.76 -1.52 -13.21
C MET A 371 -1.33 -2.50 -14.24
N VAL A 372 -2.62 -2.37 -14.57
CA VAL A 372 -3.28 -3.16 -15.61
C VAL A 372 -2.62 -2.95 -16.98
N GLN A 373 -2.35 -1.69 -17.35
CA GLN A 373 -1.69 -1.35 -18.62
C GLN A 373 -0.26 -1.89 -18.69
N GLU A 374 0.50 -1.81 -17.59
CA GLU A 374 1.87 -2.32 -17.49
C GLU A 374 1.90 -3.85 -17.61
N MET A 375 1.05 -4.55 -16.85
CA MET A 375 0.91 -6.00 -16.96
C MET A 375 0.52 -6.42 -18.39
N ARG A 376 -0.51 -5.80 -18.99
CA ARG A 376 -0.92 -6.08 -20.38
C ARG A 376 0.18 -5.76 -21.41
N ARG A 377 1.00 -4.72 -21.19
CA ARG A 377 2.19 -4.41 -22.02
C ARG A 377 3.27 -5.48 -21.93
N LEU A 378 3.49 -6.07 -20.75
CA LEU A 378 4.45 -7.16 -20.58
C LEU A 378 3.94 -8.46 -21.22
N ASN A 379 2.64 -8.76 -21.05
CA ASN A 379 1.97 -9.80 -21.79
C ASN A 379 0.43 -9.61 -21.77
N PRO A 380 -0.28 -9.64 -22.92
CA PRO A 380 -1.73 -9.51 -22.96
C PRO A 380 -2.51 -10.58 -22.16
N LEU A 381 -1.89 -11.73 -21.84
CA LEU A 381 -2.53 -12.80 -21.06
C LEU A 381 -2.44 -12.61 -19.54
N SER A 382 -1.60 -11.69 -19.06
CA SER A 382 -1.33 -11.49 -17.62
C SER A 382 -2.54 -11.00 -16.81
N VAL A 383 -3.42 -10.22 -17.43
CA VAL A 383 -4.67 -9.69 -16.86
C VAL A 383 -5.71 -9.65 -17.97
N LEU A 384 -6.88 -10.24 -17.75
CA LEU A 384 -8.04 -10.10 -18.63
C LEU A 384 -9.01 -9.07 -18.07
N GLN A 385 -9.42 -8.11 -18.89
CA GLN A 385 -10.52 -7.22 -18.56
C GLN A 385 -11.80 -7.72 -19.20
N VAL A 386 -12.91 -7.67 -18.45
CA VAL A 386 -14.25 -8.12 -18.88
C VAL A 386 -15.30 -7.07 -18.55
N SER A 387 -16.32 -6.90 -19.39
CA SER A 387 -17.31 -5.83 -19.27
C SER A 387 -18.45 -6.12 -18.29
N GLY A 388 -18.63 -7.38 -17.88
CA GLY A 388 -19.74 -7.79 -17.01
C GLY A 388 -20.02 -9.28 -17.06
N LYS A 389 -21.20 -9.70 -16.59
CA LYS A 389 -21.63 -11.10 -16.44
C LYS A 389 -21.30 -11.99 -17.65
N LEU A 390 -21.75 -11.61 -18.85
CA LEU A 390 -21.65 -12.48 -20.04
C LEU A 390 -20.20 -12.71 -20.51
N GLU A 391 -19.34 -11.70 -20.41
CA GLU A 391 -17.91 -11.85 -20.73
C GLU A 391 -17.17 -12.64 -19.65
N LEU A 392 -17.49 -12.39 -18.38
CA LEU A 392 -16.93 -13.12 -17.25
C LEU A 392 -17.28 -14.61 -17.30
N GLU A 393 -18.54 -14.94 -17.62
CA GLU A 393 -19.02 -16.31 -17.84
C GLU A 393 -18.24 -17.01 -18.95
N LYS A 394 -18.10 -16.40 -20.12
CA LYS A 394 -17.32 -16.92 -21.25
C LYS A 394 -15.86 -17.16 -20.87
N ALA A 395 -15.24 -16.19 -20.21
CA ALA A 395 -13.84 -16.28 -19.79
C ALA A 395 -13.60 -17.39 -18.75
N LEU A 396 -14.47 -17.53 -17.74
CA LEU A 396 -14.36 -18.60 -16.75
C LEU A 396 -14.65 -19.97 -17.38
N GLY A 397 -15.63 -20.06 -18.28
CA GLY A 397 -15.92 -21.28 -19.04
C GLY A 397 -14.76 -21.74 -19.92
N GLU A 398 -14.06 -20.83 -20.59
CA GLU A 398 -12.82 -21.14 -21.33
C GLU A 398 -11.72 -21.66 -20.38
N LEU A 399 -11.48 -20.97 -19.27
CA LEU A 399 -10.40 -21.29 -18.33
C LEU A 399 -10.62 -22.62 -17.60
N PHE A 400 -11.86 -23.03 -17.32
CA PHE A 400 -12.14 -24.35 -16.78
C PHE A 400 -12.03 -25.49 -17.81
N ARG A 401 -12.31 -25.20 -19.09
CA ARG A 401 -12.21 -26.19 -20.18
C ARG A 401 -10.79 -26.37 -20.71
N ASN A 402 -9.97 -25.31 -20.72
CA ASN A 402 -8.64 -25.30 -21.33
C ASN A 402 -7.53 -25.01 -20.32
N SER A 403 -6.94 -26.08 -19.78
CA SER A 403 -5.79 -26.01 -18.85
C SER A 403 -4.57 -25.31 -19.45
N THR A 404 -4.35 -25.42 -20.76
CA THR A 404 -3.19 -24.77 -21.43
C THR A 404 -3.33 -23.24 -21.39
N VAL A 405 -4.54 -22.72 -21.62
CA VAL A 405 -4.82 -21.27 -21.52
C VAL A 405 -4.71 -20.81 -20.06
N LEU A 406 -5.23 -21.60 -19.12
CA LEU A 406 -5.12 -21.32 -17.69
C LEU A 406 -3.67 -21.22 -17.22
N GLU A 407 -2.84 -22.24 -17.50
CA GLU A 407 -1.41 -22.25 -17.17
C GLU A 407 -0.62 -21.14 -17.86
N ALA A 408 -0.99 -20.77 -19.10
CA ALA A 408 -0.38 -19.66 -19.79
C ALA A 408 -0.65 -18.36 -19.03
N ARG A 409 -1.90 -18.12 -18.59
CA ARG A 409 -2.24 -16.95 -17.76
C ARG A 409 -1.52 -16.96 -16.41
N HIS A 410 -1.48 -18.09 -15.70
CA HIS A 410 -0.73 -18.26 -14.44
C HIS A 410 0.73 -17.80 -14.59
N ARG A 411 1.43 -18.37 -15.57
CA ARG A 411 2.85 -18.06 -15.84
C ARG A 411 3.07 -16.59 -16.21
N LYS A 412 2.15 -15.95 -16.93
CA LYS A 412 2.28 -14.54 -17.34
C LYS A 412 1.87 -13.55 -16.26
N ALA A 413 0.91 -13.89 -15.40
CA ALA A 413 0.57 -13.08 -14.22
C ALA A 413 1.74 -13.10 -13.21
N ALA A 414 2.26 -14.29 -12.88
CA ALA A 414 3.40 -14.44 -11.98
C ALA A 414 4.69 -13.74 -12.49
N ALA A 415 4.90 -13.67 -13.80
CA ALA A 415 6.05 -12.98 -14.39
C ALA A 415 6.12 -11.47 -14.06
N TYR A 416 4.99 -10.82 -13.71
CA TYR A 416 4.99 -9.43 -13.24
C TYR A 416 5.80 -9.27 -11.94
N LYS A 417 5.68 -10.21 -10.99
CA LYS A 417 6.44 -10.22 -9.73
C LYS A 417 7.95 -10.23 -9.95
N ALA A 418 8.43 -11.00 -10.93
CA ALA A 418 9.85 -11.11 -11.25
C ALA A 418 10.46 -9.79 -11.79
N LYS A 419 9.67 -8.96 -12.48
CA LYS A 419 10.13 -7.67 -13.01
C LYS A 419 9.96 -6.52 -12.01
N ALA A 420 8.89 -6.50 -11.21
CA ALA A 420 8.71 -5.54 -10.14
C ALA A 420 9.80 -5.60 -9.04
N THR A 421 10.51 -6.74 -8.94
CA THR A 421 11.61 -6.98 -7.99
C THR A 421 13.01 -6.88 -8.60
N THR A 422 13.14 -6.73 -9.92
CA THR A 422 14.43 -6.66 -10.62
C THR A 422 14.58 -5.30 -11.32
N PRO A 423 15.52 -4.43 -10.93
CA PRO A 423 15.73 -3.17 -11.63
C PRO A 423 16.14 -3.46 -13.08
N THR A 424 15.41 -2.89 -14.04
CA THR A 424 15.78 -2.96 -15.45
C THR A 424 17.22 -2.43 -15.61
N PRO A 425 18.17 -3.21 -16.18
CA PRO A 425 19.47 -2.65 -16.48
C PRO A 425 19.26 -1.53 -17.50
N HIS A 426 19.62 -0.30 -17.13
CA HIS A 426 19.72 0.76 -18.12
C HIS A 426 20.69 0.30 -19.18
N HIS A 427 20.28 0.30 -20.45
CA HIS A 427 21.21 0.26 -21.56
C HIS A 427 22.08 1.51 -21.50
N SER A 428 23.20 1.42 -20.78
CA SER A 428 24.38 2.19 -21.10
C SER A 428 24.70 1.91 -22.57
N ARG A 429 24.48 2.91 -23.43
CA ARG A 429 25.15 2.95 -24.72
C ARG A 429 26.63 2.97 -24.40
N HIS A 430 27.28 1.83 -24.51
CA HIS A 430 28.74 1.76 -24.47
C HIS A 430 29.25 2.60 -25.64
N HIS A 431 29.75 3.79 -25.35
CA HIS A 431 30.71 4.42 -26.24
C HIS A 431 31.88 3.43 -26.38
N PRO A 432 32.24 3.01 -27.61
CA PRO A 432 33.39 2.14 -27.79
C PRO A 432 34.65 2.90 -27.37
N THR A 433 35.27 2.44 -26.28
CA THR A 433 36.59 2.89 -25.86
C THR A 433 37.61 2.44 -26.91
N HIS A 434 38.12 3.37 -27.72
CA HIS A 434 39.25 3.10 -28.60
C HIS A 434 40.49 2.77 -27.77
N SER A 435 40.81 1.48 -27.68
CA SER A 435 42.10 1.00 -27.22
C SER A 435 43.17 1.38 -28.25
N ARG A 436 44.15 2.19 -27.83
CA ARG A 436 45.41 2.35 -28.56
C ARG A 436 46.30 1.16 -28.30
N GLN A 437 46.66 0.41 -29.35
CA GLN A 437 47.96 -0.27 -29.49
C GLN A 437 48.30 -0.38 -31.01
N PRO A 438 49.57 -0.59 -31.39
CA PRO A 438 50.16 0.10 -32.54
C PRO A 438 50.10 -0.65 -33.88
N SER A 439 50.18 0.11 -34.97
CA SER A 439 50.45 -0.38 -36.33
C SER A 439 51.86 0.04 -36.80
N PRO A 440 52.54 -0.77 -37.64
CA PRO A 440 53.93 -0.54 -38.05
C PRO A 440 54.10 0.48 -39.20
N ALA A 441 55.35 0.82 -39.48
CA ALA A 441 55.79 1.96 -40.29
C ALA A 441 55.64 1.80 -41.82
N LEU A 442 55.55 2.95 -42.51
CA LEU A 442 56.01 3.17 -43.90
C LEU A 442 56.30 4.67 -44.15
N ASN A 443 56.96 4.97 -45.27
CA ASN A 443 57.89 6.10 -45.41
C ASN A 443 57.31 7.51 -45.66
N GLN A 444 58.13 8.50 -45.28
CA GLN A 444 58.24 9.92 -45.68
C GLN A 444 58.29 10.19 -47.22
N PRO A 445 58.36 11.46 -47.75
CA PRO A 445 58.04 12.83 -47.26
C PRO A 445 57.22 13.62 -48.36
N PRO A 446 57.29 14.96 -48.65
CA PRO A 446 57.83 16.18 -47.98
C PRO A 446 56.76 17.36 -47.93
N PRO A 447 57.04 18.70 -47.89
CA PRO A 447 56.34 19.61 -46.94
C PRO A 447 55.83 20.99 -47.50
N PHE A 448 55.36 21.88 -46.59
CA PHE A 448 55.14 23.35 -46.75
C PHE A 448 54.05 23.83 -47.76
N THR A 449 53.40 25.01 -47.69
CA THR A 449 53.44 26.22 -46.81
C THR A 449 52.04 26.92 -46.83
N PRO A 450 51.73 27.93 -45.97
CA PRO A 450 50.39 28.54 -45.83
C PRO A 450 50.24 29.97 -46.40
N THR A 451 48.99 30.44 -46.58
CA THR A 451 48.54 31.86 -46.45
C THR A 451 47.00 31.89 -46.29
N GLN A 452 46.45 32.59 -45.29
CA GLN A 452 45.78 33.91 -45.38
C GLN A 452 44.69 34.04 -46.47
N GLY A 453 43.51 34.63 -46.22
CA GLY A 453 42.95 35.27 -45.01
C GLY A 453 41.84 36.26 -45.38
N LEU A 454 41.00 36.66 -44.41
CA LEU A 454 39.92 37.68 -44.52
C LEU A 454 38.77 37.37 -45.51
N SER A 455 37.58 37.98 -45.43
CA SER A 455 36.81 38.49 -44.28
C SER A 455 35.36 38.83 -44.73
N THR A 456 34.50 39.18 -43.77
CA THR A 456 33.38 40.15 -43.90
C THR A 456 32.22 39.89 -44.89
N THR A 457 31.01 39.77 -44.30
CA THR A 457 29.74 40.46 -44.69
C THR A 457 29.08 40.17 -46.06
N ALA A 458 27.77 40.34 -46.26
CA ALA A 458 26.57 40.32 -45.40
C ALA A 458 25.34 40.50 -46.33
N ASP A 459 24.26 39.72 -46.11
CA ASP A 459 22.87 40.02 -46.53
C ASP A 459 22.56 40.29 -48.04
N PRO A 460 21.29 40.40 -48.46
CA PRO A 460 20.08 39.71 -47.99
C PRO A 460 19.26 39.03 -49.14
N THR A 461 18.10 38.47 -48.75
CA THR A 461 16.88 38.08 -49.53
C THR A 461 16.33 39.14 -50.52
N PRO A 462 15.24 38.92 -51.31
CA PRO A 462 14.31 37.76 -51.45
C PRO A 462 13.95 37.39 -52.93
N ALA A 463 13.02 36.42 -53.15
CA ALA A 463 11.84 36.55 -54.06
C ALA A 463 11.11 35.19 -54.28
N SER A 464 9.90 35.24 -54.85
CA SER A 464 8.85 34.18 -54.85
C SER A 464 8.21 33.89 -56.23
N GLY A 465 7.45 32.79 -56.34
CA GLY A 465 6.60 32.40 -57.49
C GLY A 465 7.31 31.60 -58.59
N ASP A 466 6.70 30.93 -59.58
CA ASP A 466 5.31 30.49 -59.90
C ASP A 466 5.36 29.71 -61.25
N HIS A 467 4.42 28.85 -61.71
CA HIS A 467 3.42 27.93 -61.12
C HIS A 467 2.90 26.97 -62.26
N CYS A 468 1.76 26.27 -62.07
CA CYS A 468 0.97 25.50 -63.09
C CYS A 468 1.62 24.22 -63.71
N SER A 469 0.90 23.18 -64.17
CA SER A 469 -0.54 23.07 -64.56
C SER A 469 -1.18 21.68 -64.26
N ALA A 470 -2.49 21.67 -63.96
CA ALA A 470 -3.60 20.76 -64.35
C ALA A 470 -3.37 19.29 -64.85
N SER A 471 -4.30 18.33 -64.71
CA SER A 471 -5.65 18.26 -64.09
C SER A 471 -6.20 16.82 -64.12
N ASP A 472 -7.07 16.42 -63.19
CA ASP A 472 -8.33 15.69 -63.48
C ASP A 472 -9.16 15.47 -62.19
N ASP A 473 -10.46 15.19 -62.37
CA ASP A 473 -11.53 15.50 -61.40
C ASP A 473 -12.29 14.26 -60.90
N GLN A 474 -12.48 14.14 -59.58
CA GLN A 474 -13.61 13.44 -58.94
C GLN A 474 -13.70 13.74 -57.44
N SER A 475 -14.85 14.29 -57.01
CA SER A 475 -15.23 14.69 -55.63
C SER A 475 -16.39 13.80 -55.10
N PRO A 476 -17.00 13.98 -53.90
CA PRO A 476 -16.68 14.88 -52.76
C PRO A 476 -16.75 14.28 -51.31
N ALA A 477 -16.07 14.97 -50.39
CA ALA A 477 -16.43 15.41 -49.01
C ALA A 477 -17.24 14.57 -47.96
N SER A 478 -16.70 14.50 -46.73
CA SER A 478 -17.26 15.00 -45.43
C SER A 478 -16.29 14.60 -44.28
N SER A 479 -15.68 15.48 -43.47
CA SER A 479 -16.18 16.46 -42.46
C SER A 479 -16.72 15.76 -41.17
N ASP A 480 -16.46 16.17 -39.91
CA ASP A 480 -16.03 17.46 -39.32
C ASP A 480 -15.28 17.35 -37.94
N PRO A 481 -14.82 18.47 -37.33
CA PRO A 481 -14.00 18.51 -36.10
C PRO A 481 -14.63 19.18 -34.83
N LEU A 482 -13.94 19.00 -33.69
CA LEU A 482 -13.73 19.85 -32.48
C LEU A 482 -14.66 21.04 -32.03
N LEU A 483 -14.82 21.14 -30.68
CA LEU A 483 -15.20 22.29 -29.80
C LEU A 483 -16.71 22.69 -29.67
N PRO A 484 -17.17 23.48 -28.65
CA PRO A 484 -16.70 23.73 -27.25
C PRO A 484 -17.84 23.69 -26.17
N TYR A 485 -17.55 24.15 -24.93
CA TYR A 485 -18.50 24.40 -23.80
C TYR A 485 -19.49 25.57 -24.02
N PRO A 486 -20.63 25.60 -23.29
CA PRO A 486 -21.23 26.86 -22.81
C PRO A 486 -21.67 26.84 -21.31
N SER A 487 -22.12 28.00 -20.81
CA SER A 487 -22.66 28.20 -19.45
C SER A 487 -23.91 29.10 -19.42
N SER A 488 -24.74 28.95 -18.38
CA SER A 488 -25.81 29.86 -17.88
C SER A 488 -27.12 30.00 -18.68
N GLY A 489 -28.25 30.01 -17.96
CA GLY A 489 -29.58 30.44 -18.44
C GLY A 489 -30.76 29.61 -17.92
N ASP A 490 -31.53 30.14 -16.96
CA ASP A 490 -32.91 29.68 -16.68
C ASP A 490 -33.85 30.02 -17.85
N PRO A 491 -34.99 29.33 -17.97
CA PRO A 491 -36.25 30.07 -17.79
C PRO A 491 -37.36 29.30 -17.06
N SER A 492 -38.26 30.04 -16.40
CA SER A 492 -39.55 29.53 -15.93
C SER A 492 -40.65 29.73 -16.98
N SER A 493 -41.59 28.78 -17.09
CA SER A 493 -43.02 29.05 -17.34
C SER A 493 -43.82 27.75 -17.54
N ALA A 494 -44.70 27.41 -16.59
CA ALA A 494 -45.82 26.49 -16.82
C ALA A 494 -46.91 26.68 -15.75
N LEU A 495 -48.05 27.22 -16.18
CA LEU A 495 -49.38 27.27 -15.54
C LEU A 495 -50.40 27.23 -16.71
N PRO A 496 -51.67 26.77 -16.54
CA PRO A 496 -52.53 27.04 -15.38
C PRO A 496 -53.30 25.82 -14.84
N ALA A 497 -54.26 26.10 -13.94
CA ALA A 497 -54.98 25.14 -13.11
C ALA A 497 -56.51 25.13 -13.31
N SER A 498 -57.14 24.03 -12.87
CA SER A 498 -58.55 23.89 -12.43
C SER A 498 -58.70 22.49 -11.81
N GLY A 499 -59.44 22.18 -10.74
CA GLY A 499 -60.19 22.88 -9.69
C GLY A 499 -60.98 21.76 -8.95
N ASP A 500 -60.71 21.42 -7.68
CA ASP A 500 -61.32 21.93 -6.43
C ASP A 500 -62.84 21.58 -6.28
N PRO A 501 -63.48 21.49 -5.07
CA PRO A 501 -63.00 21.37 -3.68
C PRO A 501 -63.62 20.20 -2.88
N SER A 502 -63.11 19.95 -1.66
CA SER A 502 -63.92 19.54 -0.48
C SER A 502 -63.15 19.80 0.83
N GLN A 503 -63.74 20.64 1.69
CA GLN A 503 -63.24 21.09 3.02
C GLN A 503 -64.25 20.65 4.13
N PRO A 504 -64.07 20.88 5.46
CA PRO A 504 -63.24 21.91 6.13
C PRO A 504 -62.41 21.48 7.37
N LEU A 505 -61.76 22.49 7.98
CA LEU A 505 -60.96 22.52 9.22
C LEU A 505 -61.82 22.22 10.49
N VAL A 506 -61.32 22.06 11.73
CA VAL A 506 -60.53 22.97 12.61
C VAL A 506 -60.04 22.20 13.86
N GLY A 507 -58.91 22.60 14.47
CA GLY A 507 -58.67 22.34 15.90
C GLY A 507 -57.19 22.22 16.33
N ALA A 508 -56.68 23.20 17.08
CA ALA A 508 -55.32 23.17 17.65
C ALA A 508 -55.35 23.07 19.18
N THR A 509 -54.52 22.20 19.76
CA THR A 509 -54.15 22.28 21.20
C THR A 509 -52.75 21.71 21.47
N GLN A 510 -51.93 22.46 22.23
CA GLN A 510 -50.68 21.96 22.82
C GLN A 510 -50.95 21.32 24.20
N ILE A 511 -50.45 20.10 24.49
CA ILE A 511 -50.17 19.64 25.87
C ILE A 511 -48.84 18.84 25.91
N ARG A 512 -48.19 18.91 27.08
CA ARG A 512 -46.83 18.44 27.46
C ARG A 512 -46.67 16.91 27.66
N PRO A 513 -45.43 16.38 27.83
CA PRO A 513 -45.13 14.95 27.84
C PRO A 513 -45.45 14.21 29.16
N ALA A 514 -45.56 12.89 29.08
CA ALA A 514 -45.84 11.98 30.19
C ALA A 514 -44.61 11.73 31.11
N PRO A 515 -44.80 11.44 32.42
CA PRO A 515 -43.73 11.44 33.42
C PRO A 515 -43.13 10.06 33.73
N ALA A 516 -42.01 10.07 34.45
CA ALA A 516 -41.37 8.89 35.03
C ALA A 516 -42.12 8.35 36.27
N GLY A 517 -42.10 7.03 36.45
CA GLY A 517 -42.54 6.32 37.66
C GLY A 517 -41.42 6.09 38.68
N PRO A 518 -41.73 5.78 39.95
CA PRO A 518 -40.92 6.25 41.08
C PRO A 518 -39.90 5.24 41.64
N SER A 519 -38.90 5.81 42.31
CA SER A 519 -37.92 5.16 43.20
C SER A 519 -38.23 5.41 44.67
N GLN A 520 -38.00 4.45 45.57
CA GLN A 520 -37.58 4.57 47.00
C GLN A 520 -37.71 3.21 47.73
N PRO A 521 -37.08 2.98 48.91
CA PRO A 521 -35.73 3.36 49.35
C PRO A 521 -34.95 2.21 50.05
N LEU A 522 -33.83 2.56 50.70
CA LEU A 522 -32.82 1.71 51.36
C LEU A 522 -33.32 0.90 52.58
N VAL A 523 -32.59 -0.16 52.96
CA VAL A 523 -31.68 -0.26 54.15
C VAL A 523 -31.26 -1.73 54.38
N GLY A 524 -30.00 -1.97 54.82
CA GLY A 524 -29.62 -3.24 55.44
C GLY A 524 -28.22 -3.75 55.08
N ALA A 525 -27.19 -3.29 55.79
CA ALA A 525 -25.85 -3.87 55.68
C ALA A 525 -25.70 -5.13 56.54
N THR A 526 -24.92 -6.11 56.10
CA THR A 526 -24.20 -7.02 57.01
C THR A 526 -22.95 -7.58 56.32
N GLN A 527 -21.91 -7.78 57.10
CA GLN A 527 -20.57 -8.16 56.64
C GLN A 527 -20.49 -9.68 56.41
N THR A 528 -19.76 -10.10 55.39
CA THR A 528 -18.89 -11.30 55.42
C THR A 528 -17.92 -11.28 54.24
N SER A 529 -16.72 -11.80 54.46
CA SER A 529 -15.68 -12.00 53.44
C SER A 529 -14.73 -13.10 53.97
N PRO A 530 -13.94 -13.75 53.10
CA PRO A 530 -14.28 -14.41 51.85
C PRO A 530 -13.93 -15.91 51.96
N PRO A 531 -13.93 -16.68 50.85
CA PRO A 531 -12.99 -17.79 50.73
C PRO A 531 -11.95 -17.54 49.64
N VAL A 532 -10.69 -17.62 50.05
CA VAL A 532 -9.52 -17.61 49.16
C VAL A 532 -9.40 -18.97 48.47
N VAL A 533 -9.34 -18.99 47.14
CA VAL A 533 -8.91 -20.18 46.38
C VAL A 533 -7.44 -20.00 45.99
N ARG A 534 -6.56 -20.82 46.58
CA ARG A 534 -5.14 -20.96 46.19
C ARG A 534 -4.97 -22.18 45.27
N PRO A 535 -3.95 -22.20 44.40
CA PRO A 535 -3.70 -23.31 43.49
C PRO A 535 -3.03 -24.49 44.20
N PRO A 536 -3.17 -25.73 43.68
CA PRO A 536 -2.35 -26.86 44.10
C PRO A 536 -0.94 -26.77 43.50
N ALA A 537 0.07 -27.11 44.30
CA ALA A 537 1.46 -27.20 43.87
C ALA A 537 1.94 -28.66 43.76
N SER A 538 2.77 -28.91 42.74
CA SER A 538 3.80 -29.96 42.60
C SER A 538 3.70 -31.26 43.42
N LEU A 539 3.72 -32.39 42.70
CA LEU A 539 4.31 -33.65 43.17
C LEU A 539 5.34 -34.17 42.15
N ALA A 540 6.31 -34.92 42.67
CA ALA A 540 7.65 -35.20 42.14
C ALA A 540 7.78 -35.84 40.74
N ALA A 541 8.99 -35.69 40.17
CA ALA A 541 9.46 -36.37 38.95
C ALA A 541 9.76 -37.87 39.19
N PRO A 542 10.14 -38.61 38.12
CA PRO A 542 11.56 -38.97 38.06
C PRO A 542 12.24 -38.72 36.70
N LEU A 543 13.57 -38.71 36.72
CA LEU A 543 14.43 -38.44 35.57
C LEU A 543 14.49 -39.59 34.55
N ALA A 544 14.57 -39.25 33.26
CA ALA A 544 15.04 -40.14 32.21
C ALA A 544 16.47 -39.75 31.78
N GLN A 545 17.38 -40.72 31.77
CA GLN A 545 18.79 -40.54 31.36
C GLN A 545 18.95 -40.60 29.83
N PRO A 546 19.93 -39.91 29.24
CA PRO A 546 20.33 -40.13 27.85
C PRO A 546 21.28 -41.34 27.73
N PRO A 547 21.17 -42.18 26.68
CA PRO A 547 22.14 -43.24 26.43
C PRO A 547 23.46 -42.70 25.86
N ALA A 548 24.55 -43.41 26.15
CA ALA A 548 25.91 -42.97 25.92
C ALA A 548 26.43 -43.20 24.48
N THR A 549 27.56 -42.54 24.20
CA THR A 549 28.37 -42.66 22.99
C THR A 549 28.98 -44.05 22.85
N LEU A 550 29.03 -44.59 21.63
CA LEU A 550 29.91 -45.70 21.25
C LEU A 550 30.48 -45.47 19.84
N ALA A 551 31.72 -45.89 19.61
CA ALA A 551 32.56 -45.39 18.54
C ALA A 551 32.92 -46.45 17.48
N ALA A 552 33.35 -45.93 16.32
CA ALA A 552 34.24 -46.55 15.34
C ALA A 552 33.81 -47.85 14.63
N GLY A 553 33.61 -47.74 13.31
CA GLY A 553 33.60 -48.86 12.36
C GLY A 553 33.95 -48.38 10.96
N ARG A 554 35.18 -48.58 10.50
CA ARG A 554 35.59 -48.29 9.11
C ARG A 554 35.06 -49.41 8.19
N GLN A 555 34.49 -49.06 7.03
CA GLN A 555 34.73 -49.75 5.75
C GLN A 555 34.13 -49.00 4.55
N SER A 556 34.82 -49.13 3.41
CA SER A 556 34.44 -48.80 2.02
C SER A 556 34.99 -49.98 1.18
N PRO A 557 34.54 -50.31 -0.05
CA PRO A 557 34.28 -49.37 -1.17
C PRO A 557 33.15 -49.80 -2.17
N ALA A 558 33.25 -49.33 -3.44
CA ALA A 558 32.42 -49.57 -4.65
C ALA A 558 31.19 -48.64 -4.83
N SER A 559 31.14 -47.65 -5.75
CA SER A 559 31.16 -47.67 -7.25
C SER A 559 29.87 -48.28 -7.85
N SER A 560 28.97 -47.63 -8.62
CA SER A 560 28.95 -46.40 -9.45
C SER A 560 27.44 -46.07 -9.79
N PRO A 561 27.04 -45.35 -10.88
CA PRO A 561 26.70 -43.91 -10.88
C PRO A 561 25.24 -43.54 -11.34
N VAL A 562 24.99 -42.23 -11.60
CA VAL A 562 23.86 -41.62 -12.38
C VAL A 562 22.56 -41.27 -11.58
N PRO A 563 21.79 -40.19 -11.89
CA PRO A 563 22.02 -38.95 -12.67
C PRO A 563 21.84 -37.61 -11.89
N SER A 564 22.25 -36.52 -12.53
CA SER A 564 22.03 -35.12 -12.12
C SER A 564 20.54 -34.69 -12.08
N GLY A 565 20.12 -34.00 -11.02
CA GLY A 565 18.74 -33.51 -10.86
C GLY A 565 18.60 -32.16 -10.14
N LYS A 566 18.55 -31.07 -10.93
CA LYS A 566 17.97 -29.74 -10.63
C LYS A 566 17.80 -29.33 -9.14
N LEU A 567 18.84 -28.71 -8.54
CA LEU A 567 18.59 -27.68 -7.52
C LEU A 567 18.26 -26.36 -8.23
N LEU A 568 17.01 -25.91 -8.14
CA LEU A 568 16.58 -24.62 -8.70
C LEU A 568 15.81 -23.79 -7.66
N ALA A 569 16.32 -22.59 -7.41
CA ALA A 569 15.57 -21.41 -6.96
C ALA A 569 14.87 -21.43 -5.58
N ALA A 570 15.62 -21.70 -4.51
CA ALA A 570 15.33 -21.12 -3.19
C ALA A 570 16.29 -19.94 -2.91
N GLY A 571 16.03 -18.75 -3.46
CA GLY A 571 16.97 -17.62 -3.34
C GLY A 571 16.46 -16.20 -3.59
N SER A 572 15.31 -15.99 -4.24
CA SER A 572 15.00 -14.67 -4.83
C SER A 572 14.28 -13.68 -3.91
N SER A 573 13.53 -14.12 -2.88
CA SER A 573 12.79 -13.18 -1.98
C SER A 573 13.65 -12.52 -0.90
N ILE A 574 14.91 -12.93 -0.73
CA ILE A 574 15.85 -12.25 0.18
C ILE A 574 16.09 -10.81 -0.29
N CYS A 575 16.07 -10.57 -1.61
CA CYS A 575 16.63 -9.37 -2.25
C CYS A 575 15.97 -8.04 -1.85
N CYS A 576 14.64 -7.94 -1.81
CA CYS A 576 13.97 -6.68 -1.45
C CYS A 576 14.29 -6.24 -0.01
N CYS A 577 14.07 -7.12 0.97
CA CYS A 577 14.49 -6.82 2.34
C CYS A 577 16.01 -6.61 2.45
N PHE A 578 16.83 -7.27 1.62
CA PHE A 578 18.27 -7.01 1.59
C PHE A 578 18.62 -5.59 1.13
N GLN A 579 17.89 -5.01 0.18
CA GLN A 579 18.16 -3.67 -0.35
C GLN A 579 17.79 -2.56 0.65
N TRP A 580 16.65 -2.73 1.31
CA TRP A 580 16.25 -1.96 2.49
C TRP A 580 17.31 -2.04 3.61
N PHE A 581 17.70 -3.26 3.99
CA PHE A 581 18.67 -3.46 5.07
C PHE A 581 20.10 -3.07 4.71
N ARG A 582 20.55 -3.18 3.45
CA ARG A 582 21.88 -2.69 3.05
C ARG A 582 21.96 -1.17 3.21
N SER A 583 20.89 -0.46 2.84
CA SER A 583 20.78 1.00 3.03
C SER A 583 20.74 1.36 4.52
N LEU A 584 19.92 0.67 5.31
CA LEU A 584 19.80 0.88 6.76
C LEU A 584 21.06 0.48 7.54
N PHE A 585 21.74 -0.59 7.14
CA PHE A 585 22.98 -1.08 7.75
C PHE A 585 24.16 -0.17 7.44
N LEU A 586 24.24 0.39 6.23
CA LEU A 586 25.21 1.43 5.90
C LEU A 586 24.95 2.72 6.72
N LEU A 587 23.67 3.09 6.93
CA LEU A 587 23.30 4.19 7.84
C LEU A 587 23.77 3.92 9.27
N LEU A 588 23.41 2.77 9.85
CA LEU A 588 23.67 2.43 11.26
C LEU A 588 25.13 2.06 11.54
N SER A 589 25.89 1.60 10.54
CA SER A 589 27.32 1.28 10.66
C SER A 589 28.23 2.47 10.41
N SER A 590 27.72 3.58 9.84
CA SER A 590 28.49 4.80 9.62
C SER A 590 28.67 5.60 10.90
N LYS A 591 29.55 5.10 11.78
CA LYS A 591 30.13 5.87 12.91
C LYS A 591 31.22 6.86 12.46
N ARG A 592 31.30 7.21 11.18
CA ARG A 592 32.29 8.13 10.59
C ARG A 592 31.67 9.08 9.57
N MET A 593 31.08 10.15 10.08
CA MET A 593 31.22 11.49 9.51
C MET A 593 31.02 12.49 10.66
N ILE A 594 32.16 12.94 11.19
CA ILE A 594 32.30 14.18 11.97
C ILE A 594 32.38 15.31 10.94
#